data_AF-A0A9R1J1V6-F1
#
_entry.id   AF-A0A9R1J1V6-F1
#
_cell.length_a   1.000
_cell.length_b   1.000
_cell.length_c   1.000
_cell.angle_alpha   90.00
_cell.angle_beta   90.00
_cell.angle_gamma   90.00
#
_symmetry.space_group_name_H-M   'P 1'
#
loop_
_entity.id
_entity.type
_entity.pdbx_description
1 polymer ?
#
loop_
_entity_poly.entity_id
_entity_poly.type
_entity_poly.pdbx_seq_one_letter_code
_entity_poly.pdbx_strand_id
1 'polypeptide(L)'
;APIPERVHVGNSPVYITDRKLGKGGFGQVYVGRRVSGGTARTGPHAYEVALKFEHRSSKGCNFVPPYEWQVYQTLNGCYGVPAVHYKGRQGDYYILVMDILGPSLWDVWNSLGQAMSPHMAACIAVEAISILEKFHSKGFVHGDVKPENFLLGLPGSPEEKKLFLIDLGLASKWRDSSGQHVDYDQRPDIFRGTIRYASAHAHLGRTGSRRDDLESLAYTLIFLIKGRLPWQGYQGDTKSFLVCKKKMATSPDMLCSFCPPPFKQFLESVTNMKFDEEPNYAKLISLFESLIESPASRPIRIDGALKVGQKRGRLPVNHEEDDQPKKKVRLGSPASQWISVYNARRPMKQRYHYNVADNRLQQHIEKGNEDGLYISCVASSANLWALIMDAGTDFGSQVYELSPVFLHKDWIMDQWEKSFYITAIAGALNGSSLVLMSKGTPYTQQSYKVSESFPFKWINKKWKEGFHVTSMATAGNRWGVVMSRNSGYSEQIVELDFLYPSEGIHRRWEHGYRITSSAATGDQAAFILSKPKRKPVDETQETLRTSAFPSNHVKDKWAKNLYIASICYGRTVS
;
A
#
# COMPACT_ATOMS: atom_id res chain seq x y z
N ALA A 1 -25.15 9.36 -22.90
CA ALA A 1 -26.23 8.61 -23.58
C ALA A 1 -27.23 8.11 -22.53
N PRO A 2 -28.52 7.93 -22.87
CA PRO A 2 -29.46 7.21 -22.00
C PRO A 2 -29.10 5.72 -21.94
N ILE A 3 -29.47 5.04 -20.84
CA ILE A 3 -29.31 3.58 -20.72
C ILE A 3 -30.24 2.90 -21.74
N PRO A 4 -29.78 1.87 -22.49
CA PRO A 4 -30.63 1.16 -23.44
C PRO A 4 -31.86 0.52 -22.78
N GLU A 5 -33.06 0.83 -23.27
CA GLU A 5 -34.32 0.23 -22.77
C GLU A 5 -34.46 -1.25 -23.12
N ARG A 6 -33.95 -1.66 -24.29
CA ARG A 6 -33.89 -3.07 -24.72
C ARG A 6 -32.44 -3.46 -24.90
N VAL A 7 -32.03 -4.59 -24.32
CA VAL A 7 -30.68 -5.15 -24.41
C VAL A 7 -30.70 -6.43 -25.22
N HIS A 8 -29.84 -6.49 -26.24
CA HIS A 8 -29.58 -7.67 -27.04
C HIS A 8 -28.09 -7.67 -27.43
N VAL A 9 -27.29 -8.53 -26.78
CA VAL A 9 -25.83 -8.54 -26.91
C VAL A 9 -25.31 -9.93 -27.20
N GLY A 10 -24.43 -10.04 -28.21
CA GLY A 10 -23.98 -11.35 -28.70
C GLY A 10 -25.18 -12.20 -29.12
N ASN A 11 -25.29 -13.41 -28.57
CA ASN A 11 -26.41 -14.32 -28.81
C ASN A 11 -27.44 -14.32 -27.67
N SER A 12 -27.51 -13.22 -26.89
CA SER A 12 -28.44 -13.15 -25.76
C SER A 12 -29.90 -13.12 -26.23
N PRO A 13 -30.86 -13.57 -25.41
CA PRO A 13 -32.25 -13.14 -25.54
C PRO A 13 -32.38 -11.61 -25.50
N VAL A 14 -33.55 -11.10 -25.90
CA VAL A 14 -33.89 -9.68 -25.69
C VAL A 14 -34.34 -9.50 -24.25
N TYR A 15 -33.71 -8.56 -23.54
CA TYR A 15 -34.10 -8.15 -22.19
C TYR A 15 -34.62 -6.71 -22.21
N ILE A 16 -35.67 -6.43 -21.44
CA ILE A 16 -36.13 -5.08 -21.14
C ILE A 16 -35.45 -4.63 -19.85
N THR A 17 -34.79 -3.49 -19.90
CA THR A 17 -34.16 -2.85 -18.74
C THR A 17 -35.26 -2.26 -17.85
N ASP A 18 -35.28 -2.66 -16.58
CA ASP A 18 -36.28 -2.28 -15.60
C ASP A 18 -35.65 -1.46 -14.47
N ARG A 19 -36.02 -1.66 -13.21
CA ARG A 19 -35.53 -0.88 -12.07
C ARG A 19 -34.02 -1.00 -11.90
N LYS A 20 -33.44 0.09 -11.40
CA LYS A 20 -32.03 0.15 -11.04
C LYS A 20 -31.77 -0.67 -9.77
N LEU A 21 -30.75 -1.52 -9.81
CA LEU A 21 -30.28 -2.30 -8.65
C LEU A 21 -29.17 -1.56 -7.90
N GLY A 22 -28.29 -0.86 -8.62
CA GLY A 22 -27.17 -0.18 -8.00
C GLY A 22 -26.36 0.69 -8.95
N LYS A 23 -25.43 1.45 -8.37
CA LYS A 23 -24.42 2.22 -9.10
C LYS A 23 -23.06 1.98 -8.44
N GLY A 24 -22.14 1.38 -9.18
CA GLY A 24 -20.76 1.19 -8.75
C GLY A 24 -19.84 2.34 -9.19
N GLY A 25 -18.54 2.19 -8.93
CA GLY A 25 -17.54 3.17 -9.35
C GLY A 25 -17.34 3.26 -10.87
N PHE A 26 -17.62 2.17 -11.58
CA PHE A 26 -17.34 2.03 -13.03
C PHE A 26 -18.60 2.00 -13.90
N GLY A 27 -19.75 1.63 -13.33
CA GLY A 27 -20.99 1.39 -14.07
C GLY A 27 -22.27 1.40 -13.25
N GLN A 28 -23.37 1.08 -13.91
CA GLN A 28 -24.71 1.01 -13.33
C GLN A 28 -25.30 -0.38 -13.53
N VAL A 29 -26.06 -0.88 -12.56
CA VAL A 29 -26.66 -2.22 -12.61
C VAL A 29 -28.17 -2.09 -12.53
N TYR A 30 -28.89 -2.82 -13.40
CA TYR A 30 -30.34 -2.81 -13.52
C TYR A 30 -30.88 -4.24 -13.57
N VAL A 31 -32.17 -4.40 -13.26
CA VAL A 31 -32.89 -5.64 -13.57
C VAL A 31 -33.13 -5.69 -15.08
N GLY A 32 -32.86 -6.84 -15.69
CA GLY A 32 -33.28 -7.17 -17.05
C GLY A 32 -34.39 -8.22 -17.03
N ARG A 33 -35.52 -7.95 -17.68
CA ARG A 33 -36.61 -8.93 -17.85
C ARG A 33 -36.62 -9.48 -19.26
N ARG A 34 -36.55 -10.79 -19.40
CA ARG A 34 -36.54 -11.45 -20.70
C ARG A 34 -37.89 -11.25 -21.41
N VAL A 35 -37.85 -10.87 -22.70
CA VAL A 35 -39.07 -10.60 -23.49
C VAL A 35 -39.81 -11.88 -23.86
N SER A 36 -39.08 -12.95 -24.20
CA SER A 36 -39.67 -14.21 -24.63
C SER A 36 -38.90 -15.42 -24.10
N GLY A 37 -39.65 -16.42 -23.61
CA GLY A 37 -39.12 -17.63 -23.00
C GLY A 37 -38.43 -17.39 -21.65
N GLY A 38 -37.90 -18.48 -21.08
CA GLY A 38 -37.23 -18.46 -19.77
C GLY A 38 -38.22 -18.53 -18.61
N THR A 39 -38.32 -19.70 -17.98
CA THR A 39 -39.10 -19.93 -16.75
C THR A 39 -38.21 -20.15 -15.54
N ALA A 40 -36.90 -20.23 -15.74
CA ALA A 40 -35.94 -20.43 -14.67
C ALA A 40 -35.83 -19.17 -13.80
N ARG A 41 -35.49 -19.36 -12.52
CA ARG A 41 -35.17 -18.27 -11.60
C ARG A 41 -33.70 -17.83 -11.68
N THR A 42 -32.82 -18.71 -12.15
CA THR A 42 -31.36 -18.50 -12.21
C THR A 42 -30.78 -19.07 -13.51
N GLY A 43 -29.56 -18.69 -13.85
CA GLY A 43 -28.86 -19.20 -15.03
C GLY A 43 -29.25 -18.56 -16.37
N PRO A 44 -28.72 -19.09 -17.49
CA PRO A 44 -28.84 -18.45 -18.82
C PRO A 44 -30.27 -18.42 -19.38
N HIS A 45 -31.19 -19.19 -18.79
CA HIS A 45 -32.60 -19.20 -19.13
C HIS A 45 -33.48 -18.46 -18.10
N ALA A 46 -32.88 -17.70 -17.19
CA ALA A 46 -33.61 -16.94 -16.19
C ALA A 46 -34.53 -15.89 -16.83
N TYR A 47 -35.70 -15.70 -16.22
CA TYR A 47 -36.62 -14.62 -16.60
C TYR A 47 -36.09 -13.24 -16.19
N GLU A 48 -35.54 -13.13 -14.98
CA GLU A 48 -34.86 -11.93 -14.49
C GLU A 48 -33.34 -12.15 -14.42
N VAL A 49 -32.58 -11.15 -14.85
CA VAL A 49 -31.11 -11.11 -14.84
C VAL A 49 -30.63 -9.76 -14.32
N ALA A 50 -29.36 -9.67 -13.92
CA ALA A 50 -28.71 -8.40 -13.67
C ALA A 50 -27.99 -7.91 -14.94
N LEU A 51 -28.27 -6.68 -15.35
CA LEU A 51 -27.67 -5.98 -16.48
C LEU A 51 -26.69 -4.92 -15.96
N LYS A 52 -25.38 -5.14 -16.13
CA LYS A 52 -24.35 -4.15 -15.77
C LYS A 52 -23.92 -3.38 -17.01
N PHE A 53 -24.04 -2.06 -16.95
CA PHE A 53 -23.71 -1.13 -18.02
C PHE A 53 -22.50 -0.26 -17.63
N GLU A 54 -21.48 -0.25 -18.48
CA GLU A 54 -20.34 0.65 -18.39
C GLU A 54 -20.22 1.49 -19.65
N HIS A 55 -20.18 2.81 -19.50
CA HIS A 55 -20.07 3.70 -20.65
C HIS A 55 -18.67 3.64 -21.24
N ARG A 56 -18.54 3.74 -22.56
CA ARG A 56 -17.25 3.66 -23.27
C ARG A 56 -16.20 4.70 -22.85
N SER A 57 -16.65 5.80 -22.24
CA SER A 57 -15.82 6.88 -21.72
C SER A 57 -15.66 6.84 -20.18
N SER A 58 -16.18 5.82 -19.50
CA SER A 58 -15.98 5.63 -18.07
C SER A 58 -14.49 5.48 -17.74
N LYS A 59 -14.06 5.92 -16.56
CA LYS A 59 -12.68 5.68 -16.09
C LYS A 59 -12.38 4.18 -16.12
N GLY A 60 -11.28 3.79 -16.76
CA GLY A 60 -10.91 2.38 -16.96
C GLY A 60 -11.39 1.79 -18.30
N CYS A 61 -12.34 2.44 -18.97
CA CYS A 61 -12.74 2.14 -20.34
C CYS A 61 -12.06 3.15 -21.28
N ASN A 62 -10.92 2.80 -21.86
CA ASN A 62 -10.26 3.62 -22.89
C ASN A 62 -10.81 3.26 -24.29
N PHE A 63 -12.14 3.25 -24.45
CA PHE A 63 -12.82 2.69 -25.63
C PHE A 63 -12.54 1.21 -25.92
N VAL A 64 -12.02 0.48 -24.94
CA VAL A 64 -11.79 -0.97 -24.96
C VAL A 64 -12.71 -1.63 -23.92
N PRO A 65 -13.14 -2.90 -24.08
CA PRO A 65 -13.92 -3.59 -23.07
C PRO A 65 -13.29 -3.51 -21.67
N PRO A 66 -14.10 -3.39 -20.60
CA PRO A 66 -13.60 -3.33 -19.23
C PRO A 66 -12.71 -4.54 -18.90
N TYR A 67 -11.65 -4.32 -18.14
CA TYR A 67 -10.77 -5.39 -17.65
C TYR A 67 -11.56 -6.47 -16.89
N GLU A 68 -12.65 -6.08 -16.22
CA GLU A 68 -13.59 -6.96 -15.53
C GLU A 68 -14.07 -8.14 -16.40
N TRP A 69 -14.23 -7.93 -17.71
CA TRP A 69 -14.66 -8.99 -18.64
C TRP A 69 -13.65 -10.12 -18.77
N GLN A 70 -12.35 -9.80 -18.68
CA GLN A 70 -11.27 -10.78 -18.74
C GLN A 70 -11.19 -11.56 -17.43
N VAL A 71 -11.43 -10.88 -16.31
CA VAL A 71 -11.48 -11.50 -14.99
C VAL A 71 -12.64 -12.50 -14.91
N TYR A 72 -13.87 -12.09 -15.28
CA TYR A 72 -15.01 -13.00 -15.35
C TYR A 72 -14.78 -14.16 -16.33
N GLN A 73 -14.09 -13.96 -17.44
CA GLN A 73 -13.78 -15.06 -18.36
C GLN A 73 -12.96 -16.17 -17.70
N THR A 74 -12.11 -15.84 -16.72
CA THR A 74 -11.32 -16.84 -15.97
C THR A 74 -12.09 -17.39 -14.76
N LEU A 75 -12.97 -16.58 -14.17
CA LEU A 75 -13.67 -16.88 -12.92
C LEU A 75 -15.11 -17.40 -13.09
N ASN A 76 -15.67 -17.40 -14.31
CA ASN A 76 -17.03 -17.92 -14.53
C ASN A 76 -17.09 -19.39 -14.08
N GLY A 77 -18.09 -19.73 -13.25
CA GLY A 77 -18.19 -21.06 -12.64
C GLY A 77 -17.26 -21.31 -11.44
N CYS A 78 -16.49 -20.30 -11.02
CA CYS A 78 -15.76 -20.34 -9.76
C CYS A 78 -16.73 -20.26 -8.57
N TYR A 79 -16.40 -20.95 -7.49
CA TYR A 79 -17.23 -20.97 -6.29
C TYR A 79 -17.39 -19.56 -5.71
N GLY A 80 -18.64 -19.17 -5.44
CA GLY A 80 -18.96 -17.86 -4.87
C GLY A 80 -18.81 -16.68 -5.83
N VAL A 81 -18.69 -16.92 -7.15
CA VAL A 81 -18.71 -15.86 -8.18
C VAL A 81 -19.98 -16.03 -9.01
N PRO A 82 -20.81 -14.98 -9.22
CA PRO A 82 -22.01 -15.08 -10.05
C PRO A 82 -21.64 -15.36 -11.51
N ALA A 83 -22.50 -16.10 -12.22
CA ALA A 83 -22.23 -16.41 -13.61
C ALA A 83 -22.52 -15.21 -14.52
N VAL A 84 -21.63 -15.00 -15.50
CA VAL A 84 -21.90 -14.14 -16.65
C VAL A 84 -22.40 -15.01 -17.78
N HIS A 85 -23.63 -14.75 -18.24
CA HIS A 85 -24.28 -15.50 -19.31
C HIS A 85 -23.95 -14.93 -20.69
N TYR A 86 -24.00 -13.59 -20.81
CA TYR A 86 -23.75 -12.89 -22.07
C TYR A 86 -22.96 -11.62 -21.81
N LYS A 87 -22.17 -11.21 -22.79
CA LYS A 87 -21.46 -9.93 -22.79
C LYS A 87 -21.41 -9.36 -24.20
N GLY A 88 -21.45 -8.04 -24.31
CA GLY A 88 -21.30 -7.38 -25.61
C GLY A 88 -21.47 -5.87 -25.52
N ARG A 89 -21.39 -5.21 -26.67
CA ARG A 89 -21.52 -3.76 -26.77
C ARG A 89 -22.84 -3.43 -27.45
N GLN A 90 -23.55 -2.45 -26.91
CA GLN A 90 -24.74 -1.88 -27.56
C GLN A 90 -24.71 -0.36 -27.40
N GLY A 91 -24.68 0.35 -28.52
CA GLY A 91 -24.44 1.79 -28.53
C GLY A 91 -23.11 2.17 -27.87
N ASP A 92 -23.20 3.08 -26.89
CA ASP A 92 -22.05 3.57 -26.12
C ASP A 92 -21.74 2.76 -24.85
N TYR A 93 -22.40 1.61 -24.66
CA TYR A 93 -22.26 0.81 -23.44
C TYR A 93 -21.65 -0.57 -23.71
N TYR A 94 -20.70 -0.93 -22.84
CA TYR A 94 -20.31 -2.30 -22.58
C TYR A 94 -21.30 -2.91 -21.57
N ILE A 95 -21.86 -4.06 -21.90
CA ILE A 95 -22.94 -4.70 -21.15
C ILE A 95 -22.54 -6.12 -20.74
N LEU A 96 -22.74 -6.43 -19.46
CA LEU A 96 -22.74 -7.79 -18.92
C LEU A 96 -24.16 -8.20 -18.54
N VAL A 97 -24.55 -9.41 -18.94
CA VAL A 97 -25.77 -10.09 -18.51
C VAL A 97 -25.38 -11.21 -17.57
N MET A 98 -25.79 -11.12 -16.31
CA MET A 98 -25.32 -11.98 -15.22
C MET A 98 -26.46 -12.47 -14.34
N ASP A 99 -26.19 -13.47 -13.50
CA ASP A 99 -27.13 -13.94 -12.48
C ASP A 99 -27.64 -12.76 -11.65
N ILE A 100 -28.95 -12.71 -11.43
CA ILE A 100 -29.54 -11.81 -10.43
C ILE A 100 -29.40 -12.45 -9.05
N LEU A 101 -28.97 -11.67 -8.06
CA LEU A 101 -28.71 -12.12 -6.69
C LEU A 101 -29.66 -11.44 -5.70
N GLY A 102 -29.62 -11.89 -4.45
CA GLY A 102 -30.35 -11.34 -3.32
C GLY A 102 -29.68 -10.11 -2.68
N PRO A 103 -30.04 -9.77 -1.43
CA PRO A 103 -29.51 -8.59 -0.75
C PRO A 103 -28.01 -8.69 -0.47
N SER A 104 -27.33 -7.55 -0.44
CA SER A 104 -25.94 -7.47 0.00
C SER A 104 -25.83 -7.60 1.53
N LEU A 105 -24.64 -7.94 2.05
CA LEU A 105 -24.41 -7.92 3.50
C LEU A 105 -24.63 -6.52 4.09
N TRP A 106 -24.44 -5.46 3.29
CA TRP A 106 -24.80 -4.10 3.69
C TRP A 106 -26.31 -3.93 3.90
N ASP A 107 -27.13 -4.45 2.99
CA ASP A 107 -28.59 -4.39 3.10
C ASP A 107 -29.08 -5.20 4.30
N VAL A 108 -28.53 -6.41 4.47
CA VAL A 108 -28.85 -7.27 5.63
C VAL A 108 -28.45 -6.57 6.94
N TRP A 109 -27.24 -5.99 7.01
CA TRP A 109 -26.78 -5.27 8.18
C TRP A 109 -27.69 -4.10 8.55
N ASN A 110 -28.18 -3.33 7.56
CA ASN A 110 -29.15 -2.27 7.81
C ASN A 110 -30.50 -2.79 8.29
N SER A 111 -31.00 -3.90 7.72
CA SER A 111 -32.26 -4.51 8.16
C SER A 111 -32.22 -5.06 9.60
N LEU A 112 -31.03 -5.40 10.09
CA LEU A 112 -30.80 -5.90 11.45
C LEU A 112 -30.55 -4.78 12.47
N GLY A 113 -30.78 -3.51 12.10
CA GLY A 113 -30.55 -2.38 13.00
C GLY A 113 -29.07 -2.05 13.19
N GLN A 114 -28.25 -2.27 12.15
CA GLN A 114 -26.84 -1.83 12.10
C GLN A 114 -25.89 -2.58 13.06
N ALA A 115 -26.22 -3.83 13.39
CA ALA A 115 -25.33 -4.74 14.08
C ALA A 115 -25.62 -6.20 13.69
N MET A 116 -24.57 -7.00 13.51
CA MET A 116 -24.69 -8.46 13.34
C MET A 116 -24.17 -9.19 14.58
N SER A 117 -24.76 -10.35 14.88
CA SER A 117 -24.24 -11.21 15.94
C SER A 117 -22.87 -11.78 15.55
N PRO A 118 -21.98 -12.05 16.52
CA PRO A 118 -20.70 -12.68 16.23
C PRO A 118 -20.82 -14.07 15.55
N HIS A 119 -21.89 -14.83 15.85
CA HIS A 119 -22.17 -16.10 15.18
C HIS A 119 -22.47 -15.93 13.68
N MET A 120 -23.27 -14.93 13.32
CA MET A 120 -23.53 -14.61 11.91
C MET A 120 -22.25 -14.13 11.21
N ALA A 121 -21.50 -13.23 11.85
CA ALA A 121 -20.22 -12.76 11.31
C ALA A 121 -19.18 -13.89 11.15
N ALA A 122 -19.17 -14.88 12.05
CA ALA A 122 -18.32 -16.06 11.91
C ALA A 122 -18.70 -16.93 10.70
N CYS A 123 -20.00 -17.14 10.45
CA CYS A 123 -20.45 -17.84 9.24
C CYS A 123 -20.05 -17.08 7.96
N ILE A 124 -20.16 -15.74 7.96
CA ILE A 124 -19.68 -14.88 6.87
C ILE A 124 -18.17 -15.07 6.67
N ALA A 125 -17.39 -15.06 7.76
CA ALA A 125 -15.95 -15.20 7.71
C ALA A 125 -15.53 -16.51 7.02
N VAL A 126 -16.08 -17.64 7.46
CA VAL A 126 -15.77 -18.97 6.91
C VAL A 126 -16.07 -19.04 5.41
N GLU A 127 -17.24 -18.56 5.00
CA GLU A 127 -17.65 -18.58 3.60
C GLU A 127 -16.84 -17.60 2.75
N ALA A 128 -16.66 -16.36 3.22
CA ALA A 128 -15.89 -15.33 2.51
C ALA A 128 -14.41 -15.72 2.33
N ILE A 129 -13.77 -16.31 3.35
CA ILE A 129 -12.39 -16.83 3.22
C ILE A 129 -12.31 -17.91 2.13
N SER A 130 -13.32 -18.79 2.06
CA SER A 130 -13.38 -19.85 1.05
C SER A 130 -13.57 -19.31 -0.37
N ILE A 131 -14.40 -18.27 -0.53
CA ILE A 131 -14.59 -17.57 -1.80
C ILE A 131 -13.27 -16.91 -2.22
N LEU A 132 -12.62 -16.18 -1.31
CA LEU A 132 -11.33 -15.54 -1.56
C LEU A 132 -10.23 -16.56 -1.89
N GLU A 133 -10.17 -17.71 -1.21
CA GLU A 133 -9.23 -18.79 -1.56
C GLU A 133 -9.40 -19.22 -3.02
N LYS A 134 -10.64 -19.43 -3.47
CA LYS A 134 -10.90 -19.83 -4.87
C LYS A 134 -10.59 -18.73 -5.86
N PHE A 135 -10.89 -17.49 -5.51
CA PHE A 135 -10.52 -16.32 -6.28
C PHE A 135 -8.99 -16.21 -6.45
N HIS A 136 -8.25 -16.32 -5.33
CA HIS A 136 -6.80 -16.31 -5.28
C HIS A 136 -6.19 -17.49 -6.05
N SER A 137 -6.77 -18.69 -5.97
CA SER A 137 -6.29 -19.89 -6.70
C SER A 137 -6.32 -19.73 -8.23
N LYS A 138 -7.12 -18.78 -8.73
CA LYS A 138 -7.20 -18.42 -10.14
C LYS A 138 -6.23 -17.30 -10.55
N GLY A 139 -5.37 -16.85 -9.62
CA GLY A 139 -4.31 -15.87 -9.87
C GLY A 139 -4.73 -14.40 -9.68
N PHE A 140 -5.93 -14.15 -9.15
CA PHE A 140 -6.46 -12.79 -8.97
C PHE A 140 -6.66 -12.45 -7.50
N VAL A 141 -6.52 -11.18 -7.16
CA VAL A 141 -7.03 -10.55 -5.92
C VAL A 141 -8.20 -9.66 -6.28
N HIS A 142 -9.17 -9.55 -5.39
CA HIS A 142 -10.40 -8.81 -5.57
C HIS A 142 -10.18 -7.29 -5.49
N GLY A 143 -9.47 -6.82 -4.46
CA GLY A 143 -9.08 -5.42 -4.29
C GLY A 143 -10.15 -4.46 -3.75
N ASP A 144 -11.39 -4.91 -3.59
CA ASP A 144 -12.47 -4.10 -2.98
C ASP A 144 -13.42 -4.94 -2.11
N VAL A 145 -12.84 -5.69 -1.18
CA VAL A 145 -13.59 -6.51 -0.21
C VAL A 145 -14.33 -5.62 0.80
N LYS A 146 -15.67 -5.70 0.81
CA LYS A 146 -16.57 -4.88 1.65
C LYS A 146 -17.99 -5.48 1.71
N PRO A 147 -18.83 -5.09 2.69
CA PRO A 147 -20.20 -5.62 2.82
C PRO A 147 -21.06 -5.51 1.55
N GLU A 148 -20.92 -4.42 0.80
CA GLU A 148 -21.71 -4.13 -0.40
C GLU A 148 -21.42 -5.10 -1.56
N ASN A 149 -20.23 -5.70 -1.59
CA ASN A 149 -19.78 -6.60 -2.66
C ASN A 149 -20.02 -8.08 -2.33
N PHE A 150 -20.50 -8.39 -1.11
CA PHE A 150 -20.94 -9.73 -0.76
C PHE A 150 -22.46 -9.79 -0.76
N LEU A 151 -23.03 -10.60 -1.65
CA LEU A 151 -24.47 -10.77 -1.82
C LEU A 151 -24.90 -12.19 -1.45
N LEU A 152 -26.10 -12.30 -0.90
CA LEU A 152 -26.78 -13.58 -0.74
C LEU A 152 -27.40 -14.04 -2.06
N GLY A 153 -27.67 -15.33 -2.21
CA GLY A 153 -28.49 -15.83 -3.30
C GLY A 153 -29.92 -15.30 -3.25
N LEU A 154 -30.68 -15.51 -4.33
CA LEU A 154 -32.05 -15.00 -4.41
C LEU A 154 -32.93 -15.56 -3.28
N PRO A 155 -33.74 -14.73 -2.61
CA PRO A 155 -34.71 -15.18 -1.62
C PRO A 155 -35.66 -16.26 -2.17
N GLY A 156 -35.92 -17.30 -1.39
CA GLY A 156 -36.79 -18.41 -1.80
C GLY A 156 -36.19 -19.30 -2.89
N SER A 157 -34.87 -19.20 -3.15
CA SER A 157 -34.12 -20.15 -3.96
C SER A 157 -33.32 -21.11 -3.07
N PRO A 158 -32.90 -22.29 -3.58
CA PRO A 158 -32.01 -23.19 -2.84
C PRO A 158 -30.66 -22.57 -2.44
N GLU A 159 -30.29 -21.44 -3.06
CA GLU A 159 -29.05 -20.72 -2.80
C GLU A 159 -29.25 -19.46 -1.94
N GLU A 160 -30.44 -19.21 -1.37
CA GLU A 160 -30.73 -17.97 -0.62
C GLU A 160 -29.76 -17.69 0.54
N LYS A 161 -29.18 -18.74 1.14
CA LYS A 161 -28.18 -18.62 2.21
C LYS A 161 -26.73 -18.69 1.72
N LYS A 162 -26.50 -18.82 0.41
CA LYS A 162 -25.15 -18.88 -0.19
C LYS A 162 -24.62 -17.48 -0.42
N LEU A 163 -23.34 -17.27 -0.15
CA LEU A 163 -22.67 -15.99 -0.35
C LEU A 163 -21.99 -15.94 -1.73
N PHE A 164 -22.01 -14.77 -2.35
CA PHE A 164 -21.38 -14.47 -3.62
C PHE A 164 -20.58 -13.18 -3.51
N LEU A 165 -19.41 -13.14 -4.13
CA LEU A 165 -18.56 -11.96 -4.28
C LEU A 165 -18.73 -11.38 -5.68
N ILE A 166 -19.10 -10.10 -5.73
CA ILE A 166 -19.38 -9.35 -6.97
C ILE A 166 -18.43 -8.17 -7.15
N ASP A 167 -18.56 -7.50 -8.31
CA ASP A 167 -17.83 -6.28 -8.68
C ASP A 167 -16.32 -6.46 -8.80
N LEU A 168 -15.89 -7.04 -9.92
CA LEU A 168 -14.49 -7.40 -10.17
C LEU A 168 -13.73 -6.28 -10.89
N GLY A 169 -14.27 -5.05 -10.88
CA GLY A 169 -13.70 -3.89 -11.57
C GLY A 169 -12.34 -3.44 -11.03
N LEU A 170 -12.03 -3.77 -9.77
CA LEU A 170 -10.74 -3.49 -9.13
C LEU A 170 -9.83 -4.71 -9.01
N ALA A 171 -10.28 -5.87 -9.52
CA ALA A 171 -9.49 -7.09 -9.45
C ALA A 171 -8.16 -6.93 -10.20
N SER A 172 -7.12 -7.57 -9.69
CA SER A 172 -5.78 -7.52 -10.30
C SER A 172 -5.07 -8.86 -10.13
N LYS A 173 -4.06 -9.12 -10.95
CA LYS A 173 -3.27 -10.35 -10.84
C LYS A 173 -2.27 -10.22 -9.71
N TRP A 174 -2.22 -11.24 -8.84
CA TRP A 174 -1.12 -11.40 -7.87
C TRP A 174 -0.07 -12.41 -8.35
N ARG A 175 -0.40 -13.20 -9.39
CA ARG A 175 0.46 -14.18 -10.02
C ARG A 175 0.49 -13.94 -11.53
N ASP A 176 1.68 -14.02 -12.12
CA ASP A 176 1.88 -13.87 -13.56
C ASP A 176 1.47 -15.14 -14.34
N SER A 177 1.69 -15.13 -15.66
CA SER A 177 1.42 -16.30 -16.51
C SER A 177 2.40 -17.47 -16.32
N SER A 178 3.62 -17.21 -15.81
CA SER A 178 4.61 -18.25 -15.51
C SER A 178 4.28 -19.00 -14.23
N GLY A 179 3.46 -18.38 -13.40
CA GLY A 179 3.01 -18.91 -12.14
C GLY A 179 3.69 -18.32 -10.92
N GLN A 180 4.54 -17.32 -11.13
CA GLN A 180 5.30 -16.63 -10.12
C GLN A 180 4.52 -15.44 -9.57
N HIS A 181 4.81 -15.08 -8.32
CA HIS A 181 4.24 -13.90 -7.70
C HIS A 181 4.63 -12.64 -8.50
N VAL A 182 3.71 -11.70 -8.66
CA VAL A 182 4.02 -10.41 -9.31
C VAL A 182 5.05 -9.62 -8.50
N ASP A 183 5.82 -8.80 -9.18
CA ASP A 183 6.82 -7.94 -8.54
C ASP A 183 6.18 -6.92 -7.60
N TYR A 184 6.87 -6.67 -6.50
CA TYR A 184 6.50 -5.62 -5.57
C TYR A 184 6.78 -4.24 -6.18
N ASP A 185 5.79 -3.36 -6.10
CA ASP A 185 5.94 -1.94 -6.43
C ASP A 185 5.21 -1.06 -5.40
N GLN A 186 5.60 0.22 -5.32
CA GLN A 186 4.91 1.22 -4.51
C GLN A 186 4.72 2.51 -5.32
N ARG A 187 3.46 2.94 -5.40
CA ARG A 187 3.02 4.18 -6.06
C ARG A 187 2.16 5.00 -5.11
N PRO A 188 2.77 5.83 -4.23
CA PRO A 188 2.07 6.52 -3.14
C PRO A 188 0.89 7.41 -3.56
N ASP A 189 0.80 7.80 -4.83
CA ASP A 189 -0.29 8.62 -5.38
C ASP A 189 -1.49 7.81 -5.91
N ILE A 190 -1.37 6.48 -5.96
CA ILE A 190 -2.41 5.58 -6.47
C ILE A 190 -3.03 4.82 -5.30
N PHE A 191 -4.27 5.15 -4.99
CA PHE A 191 -5.12 4.39 -4.06
C PHE A 191 -6.21 3.64 -4.83
N ARG A 192 -6.53 2.42 -4.39
CA ARG A 192 -7.62 1.59 -4.92
C ARG A 192 -8.45 0.99 -3.78
N GLY A 193 -9.73 0.74 -4.06
CA GLY A 193 -10.68 0.15 -3.12
C GLY A 193 -11.42 1.18 -2.27
N THR A 194 -12.22 0.70 -1.34
CA THR A 194 -13.03 1.53 -0.44
C THR A 194 -12.23 1.91 0.80
N ILE A 195 -11.97 3.21 1.01
CA ILE A 195 -11.14 3.76 2.12
C ILE A 195 -11.42 3.11 3.48
N ARG A 196 -12.70 2.85 3.79
CA ARG A 196 -13.11 2.28 5.08
C ARG A 196 -12.52 0.87 5.30
N TYR A 197 -12.48 0.04 4.26
CA TYR A 197 -12.16 -1.39 4.34
C TYR A 197 -10.80 -1.75 3.72
N ALA A 198 -10.22 -0.92 2.87
CA ALA A 198 -8.95 -1.20 2.21
C ALA A 198 -7.81 -1.48 3.21
N SER A 199 -6.84 -2.34 2.86
CA SER A 199 -5.66 -2.59 3.68
C SER A 199 -4.81 -1.33 3.88
N ALA A 200 -3.94 -1.31 4.90
CA ALA A 200 -2.96 -0.23 5.03
C ALA A 200 -1.99 -0.17 3.83
N HIS A 201 -1.67 -1.30 3.22
CA HIS A 201 -0.81 -1.35 2.04
C HIS A 201 -1.46 -0.70 0.80
N ALA A 202 -2.77 -0.86 0.63
CA ALA A 202 -3.52 -0.18 -0.43
C ALA A 202 -3.47 1.36 -0.25
N HIS A 203 -3.56 1.86 0.99
CA HIS A 203 -3.38 3.29 1.28
C HIS A 203 -1.96 3.80 0.99
N LEU A 204 -0.96 2.94 1.17
CA LEU A 204 0.44 3.23 0.84
C LEU A 204 0.74 3.09 -0.66
N GLY A 205 -0.25 2.71 -1.48
CA GLY A 205 -0.10 2.52 -2.91
C GLY A 205 0.79 1.34 -3.29
N ARG A 206 0.91 0.35 -2.41
CA ARG A 206 1.66 -0.89 -2.70
C ARG A 206 0.89 -1.76 -3.69
N THR A 207 1.63 -2.57 -4.46
CA THR A 207 1.03 -3.64 -5.25
C THR A 207 0.14 -4.51 -4.36
N GLY A 208 -1.10 -4.72 -4.78
CA GLY A 208 -2.07 -5.55 -4.04
C GLY A 208 -1.75 -7.03 -4.16
N SER A 209 -1.96 -7.77 -3.08
CA SER A 209 -1.70 -9.19 -2.92
C SER A 209 -2.77 -9.86 -2.05
N ARG A 210 -2.68 -11.18 -1.88
CA ARG A 210 -3.71 -11.97 -1.17
C ARG A 210 -3.92 -11.53 0.28
N ARG A 211 -2.87 -11.01 0.94
CA ARG A 211 -2.98 -10.48 2.31
C ARG A 211 -3.92 -9.27 2.39
N ASP A 212 -4.00 -8.48 1.31
CA ASP A 212 -4.79 -7.26 1.28
C ASP A 212 -6.29 -7.55 1.31
N ASP A 213 -6.75 -8.53 0.54
CA ASP A 213 -8.15 -8.98 0.55
C ASP A 213 -8.56 -9.54 1.92
N LEU A 214 -7.65 -10.29 2.57
CA LEU A 214 -7.89 -10.87 3.89
C LEU A 214 -7.87 -9.81 5.01
N GLU A 215 -6.97 -8.82 4.94
CA GLU A 215 -6.99 -7.65 5.85
C GLU A 215 -8.29 -6.84 5.68
N SER A 216 -8.72 -6.62 4.43
CA SER A 216 -10.00 -5.96 4.15
C SER A 216 -11.20 -6.75 4.64
N LEU A 217 -11.16 -8.09 4.57
CA LEU A 217 -12.17 -8.95 5.16
C LEU A 217 -12.21 -8.82 6.68
N ALA A 218 -11.06 -8.77 7.36
CA ALA A 218 -11.01 -8.59 8.81
C ALA A 218 -11.68 -7.26 9.23
N TYR A 219 -11.37 -6.16 8.55
CA TYR A 219 -12.02 -4.86 8.79
C TYR A 219 -13.52 -4.90 8.49
N THR A 220 -13.93 -5.62 7.44
CA THR A 220 -15.34 -5.82 7.08
C THR A 220 -16.11 -6.57 8.18
N LEU A 221 -15.57 -7.70 8.67
CA LEU A 221 -16.19 -8.51 9.72
C LEU A 221 -16.34 -7.73 11.04
N ILE A 222 -15.30 -7.01 11.45
CA ILE A 222 -15.32 -6.19 12.66
C ILE A 222 -16.35 -5.05 12.52
N PHE A 223 -16.44 -4.45 11.33
CA PHE A 223 -17.47 -3.45 11.04
C PHE A 223 -18.88 -4.03 11.15
N LEU A 224 -19.15 -5.22 10.62
CA LEU A 224 -20.47 -5.84 10.69
C LEU A 224 -20.92 -6.09 12.14
N ILE A 225 -19.99 -6.40 13.04
CA ILE A 225 -20.28 -6.60 14.48
C ILE A 225 -20.44 -5.25 15.20
N LYS A 226 -19.49 -4.32 15.03
CA LYS A 226 -19.41 -3.09 15.84
C LYS A 226 -20.18 -1.91 15.27
N GLY A 227 -20.59 -2.01 14.01
CA GLY A 227 -21.23 -0.96 13.20
C GLY A 227 -20.34 0.23 12.84
N ARG A 228 -19.12 0.32 13.38
CA ARG A 228 -18.15 1.37 13.09
C ARG A 228 -16.70 0.91 13.22
N LEU A 229 -15.82 1.61 12.51
CA LEU A 229 -14.37 1.49 12.59
C LEU A 229 -13.76 2.82 13.10
N PRO A 230 -12.62 2.78 13.83
CA PRO A 230 -12.03 3.97 14.46
C PRO A 230 -11.54 5.07 13.51
N TRP A 231 -11.49 4.79 12.21
CA TRP A 231 -10.99 5.69 11.15
C TRP A 231 -12.11 6.23 10.24
N GLN A 232 -13.35 6.22 10.70
CA GLN A 232 -14.45 6.91 10.00
C GLN A 232 -14.48 8.40 10.35
N GLY A 233 -15.03 9.23 9.45
CA GLY A 233 -15.26 10.66 9.69
C GLY A 233 -14.23 11.62 9.07
N TYR A 234 -13.07 11.13 8.62
CA TYR A 234 -12.09 11.98 7.92
C TYR A 234 -12.60 12.47 6.55
N GLN A 235 -12.29 13.73 6.21
CA GLN A 235 -12.69 14.42 4.98
C GLN A 235 -11.49 15.11 4.31
N GLY A 236 -11.67 15.58 3.08
CA GLY A 236 -10.64 16.29 2.31
C GLY A 236 -9.60 15.40 1.62
N ASP A 237 -8.65 16.02 0.94
CA ASP A 237 -7.67 15.33 0.09
C ASP A 237 -6.69 14.44 0.89
N THR A 238 -6.45 14.76 2.16
CA THR A 238 -5.57 14.00 3.07
C THR A 238 -6.28 12.85 3.77
N LYS A 239 -7.57 12.62 3.49
CA LYS A 239 -8.38 11.56 4.12
C LYS A 239 -7.72 10.18 4.06
N SER A 240 -7.20 9.79 2.90
CA SER A 240 -6.56 8.46 2.74
C SER A 240 -5.34 8.31 3.66
N PHE A 241 -4.52 9.35 3.76
CA PHE A 241 -3.35 9.39 4.64
C PHE A 241 -3.75 9.29 6.12
N LEU A 242 -4.75 10.07 6.57
CA LEU A 242 -5.21 10.06 7.96
C LEU A 242 -5.82 8.71 8.35
N VAL A 243 -6.58 8.09 7.45
CA VAL A 243 -7.14 6.75 7.64
C VAL A 243 -6.02 5.71 7.75
N CYS A 244 -5.00 5.76 6.88
CA CYS A 244 -3.84 4.87 6.95
C CYS A 244 -3.10 5.01 8.28
N LYS A 245 -2.79 6.26 8.68
CA LYS A 245 -2.14 6.57 9.95
C LYS A 245 -2.92 5.98 11.12
N LYS A 246 -4.25 6.16 11.14
CA LYS A 246 -5.12 5.64 12.20
C LYS A 246 -5.16 4.10 12.19
N LYS A 247 -5.26 3.46 11.03
CA LYS A 247 -5.19 1.99 10.88
C LYS A 247 -3.88 1.42 11.39
N MET A 248 -2.76 2.10 11.16
CA MET A 248 -1.44 1.65 11.60
C MET A 248 -1.21 1.88 13.08
N ALA A 249 -1.86 2.88 13.69
CA ALA A 249 -1.78 3.15 15.13
C ALA A 249 -2.78 2.34 15.98
N THR A 250 -3.78 1.71 15.37
CA THR A 250 -4.79 0.92 16.07
C THR A 250 -4.36 -0.54 16.20
N SER A 251 -4.17 -1.01 17.43
CA SER A 251 -3.83 -2.42 17.71
C SER A 251 -5.03 -3.35 17.50
N PRO A 252 -4.80 -4.65 17.27
CA PRO A 252 -5.85 -5.67 17.27
C PRO A 252 -6.68 -5.68 18.56
N ASP A 253 -6.07 -5.50 19.73
CA ASP A 253 -6.78 -5.37 21.01
C ASP A 253 -7.76 -4.21 21.02
N MET A 254 -7.33 -3.03 20.57
CA MET A 254 -8.20 -1.85 20.51
C MET A 254 -9.33 -2.07 19.49
N LEU A 255 -9.02 -2.61 18.32
CA LEU A 255 -9.99 -2.76 17.24
C LEU A 255 -11.05 -3.82 17.58
N CYS A 256 -10.61 -4.98 18.07
CA CYS A 256 -11.44 -6.12 18.44
C CYS A 256 -11.93 -6.08 19.89
N SER A 257 -11.80 -4.93 20.58
CA SER A 257 -12.43 -4.75 21.89
C SER A 257 -13.92 -5.12 21.82
N PHE A 258 -14.35 -6.02 22.70
CA PHE A 258 -15.69 -6.64 22.76
C PHE A 258 -16.06 -7.60 21.61
N CYS A 259 -15.12 -7.94 20.72
CA CYS A 259 -15.30 -9.04 19.76
C CYS A 259 -14.79 -10.36 20.35
N PRO A 260 -15.36 -11.52 19.97
CA PRO A 260 -14.82 -12.81 20.37
C PRO A 260 -13.36 -13.02 19.90
N PRO A 261 -12.56 -13.84 20.61
CA PRO A 261 -11.15 -14.06 20.31
C PRO A 261 -10.81 -14.42 18.85
N PRO A 262 -11.61 -15.23 18.11
CA PRO A 262 -11.34 -15.55 16.71
C PRO A 262 -11.14 -14.34 15.79
N PHE A 263 -11.89 -13.25 15.99
CA PHE A 263 -11.77 -12.05 15.15
C PHE A 263 -10.45 -11.32 15.39
N LYS A 264 -9.98 -11.27 16.64
CA LYS A 264 -8.66 -10.73 16.99
C LYS A 264 -7.55 -11.59 16.39
N GLN A 265 -7.62 -12.92 16.57
CA GLN A 265 -6.63 -13.85 16.04
C GLN A 265 -6.54 -13.82 14.51
N PHE A 266 -7.69 -13.69 13.83
CA PHE A 266 -7.74 -13.54 12.38
C PHE A 266 -7.06 -12.23 11.94
N LEU A 267 -7.40 -11.10 12.58
CA LEU A 267 -6.79 -9.79 12.31
C LEU A 267 -5.28 -9.81 12.54
N GLU A 268 -4.82 -10.39 13.65
CA GLU A 268 -3.39 -10.54 13.97
C GLU A 268 -2.66 -11.39 12.93
N SER A 269 -3.29 -12.47 12.46
CA SER A 269 -2.72 -13.32 11.43
C SER A 269 -2.53 -12.57 10.12
N VAL A 270 -3.59 -11.91 9.60
CA VAL A 270 -3.57 -11.29 8.27
C VAL A 270 -2.73 -10.02 8.21
N THR A 271 -2.67 -9.25 9.30
CA THR A 271 -1.86 -8.01 9.36
C THR A 271 -0.36 -8.25 9.50
N ASN A 272 0.06 -9.49 9.75
CA ASN A 272 1.47 -9.89 9.82
C ASN A 272 1.95 -10.70 8.59
N MET A 273 1.09 -10.94 7.60
CA MET A 273 1.48 -11.69 6.39
C MET A 273 2.43 -10.88 5.51
N LYS A 274 3.44 -11.55 4.94
CA LYS A 274 4.33 -10.95 3.92
C LYS A 274 3.60 -10.80 2.58
N PHE A 275 4.13 -9.99 1.68
CA PHE A 275 3.53 -9.69 0.38
C PHE A 275 3.29 -10.94 -0.48
N ASP A 276 4.27 -11.84 -0.51
CA ASP A 276 4.29 -13.06 -1.31
C ASP A 276 3.92 -14.32 -0.51
N GLU A 277 3.54 -14.18 0.76
CA GLU A 277 3.15 -15.29 1.61
C GLU A 277 1.91 -16.01 1.06
N GLU A 278 1.94 -17.34 1.04
CA GLU A 278 0.77 -18.18 0.76
C GLU A 278 -0.11 -18.25 2.01
N PRO A 279 -1.35 -17.70 2.00
CA PRO A 279 -2.19 -17.76 3.18
C PRO A 279 -2.63 -19.20 3.49
N ASN A 280 -2.50 -19.62 4.75
CA ASN A 280 -3.09 -20.88 5.20
C ASN A 280 -4.59 -20.70 5.46
N TYR A 281 -5.39 -20.70 4.39
CA TYR A 281 -6.84 -20.49 4.45
C TYR A 281 -7.55 -21.45 5.42
N ALA A 282 -7.13 -22.72 5.47
CA ALA A 282 -7.69 -23.72 6.37
C ALA A 282 -7.51 -23.33 7.84
N LYS A 283 -6.30 -22.87 8.22
CA LYS A 283 -6.04 -22.36 9.57
C LYS A 283 -6.86 -21.10 9.88
N LEU A 284 -7.04 -20.21 8.91
CA LEU A 284 -7.84 -18.99 9.11
C LEU A 284 -9.33 -19.31 9.31
N ILE A 285 -9.85 -20.30 8.58
CA ILE A 285 -11.21 -20.81 8.74
C ILE A 285 -11.38 -21.48 10.11
N SER A 286 -10.41 -22.30 10.54
CA SER A 286 -10.51 -23.05 11.80
C SER A 286 -10.60 -22.17 13.04
N LEU A 287 -10.13 -20.90 12.97
CA LEU A 287 -10.28 -19.93 14.06
C LEU A 287 -11.75 -19.73 14.46
N PHE A 288 -12.67 -19.81 13.50
CA PHE A 288 -14.08 -19.48 13.71
C PHE A 288 -14.94 -20.68 14.13
N GLU A 289 -14.41 -21.90 14.11
CA GLU A 289 -15.17 -23.15 14.36
C GLU A 289 -15.94 -23.14 15.68
N SER A 290 -15.36 -22.58 16.75
CA SER A 290 -16.00 -22.47 18.07
C SER A 290 -17.24 -21.57 18.10
N LEU A 291 -17.44 -20.73 17.08
CA LEU A 291 -18.59 -19.83 16.95
C LEU A 291 -19.63 -20.37 15.96
N ILE A 292 -19.38 -21.50 15.30
CA ILE A 292 -20.29 -22.07 14.30
C ILE A 292 -21.30 -22.99 14.97
N GLU A 293 -22.58 -22.67 14.81
CA GLU A 293 -23.69 -23.48 15.32
C GLU A 293 -24.06 -24.67 14.39
N SER A 294 -25.07 -25.43 14.80
CA SER A 294 -25.64 -26.55 14.04
C SER A 294 -26.10 -26.11 12.64
N PRO A 295 -25.98 -26.94 11.58
CA PRO A 295 -26.32 -26.56 10.21
C PRO A 295 -27.72 -25.96 10.03
N ALA A 296 -28.71 -26.44 10.79
CA ALA A 296 -30.10 -25.98 10.70
C ALA A 296 -30.29 -24.54 11.21
N SER A 297 -29.51 -24.10 12.19
CA SER A 297 -29.61 -22.75 12.77
C SER A 297 -28.75 -21.71 12.05
N ARG A 298 -27.92 -22.11 11.08
CA ARG A 298 -26.99 -21.17 10.43
C ARG A 298 -27.74 -20.14 9.57
N PRO A 299 -27.41 -18.84 9.74
CA PRO A 299 -27.96 -17.78 8.90
C PRO A 299 -27.39 -17.83 7.47
N ILE A 300 -26.19 -18.38 7.31
CA ILE A 300 -25.46 -18.48 6.04
C ILE A 300 -24.95 -19.90 5.87
N ARG A 301 -25.02 -20.39 4.63
CA ARG A 301 -24.52 -21.71 4.25
C ARG A 301 -22.99 -21.68 4.16
N ILE A 302 -22.35 -22.61 4.85
CA ILE A 302 -20.88 -22.76 4.89
C ILE A 302 -20.41 -24.15 4.40
N ASP A 303 -21.31 -24.97 3.86
CA ASP A 303 -20.98 -26.37 3.51
C ASP A 303 -19.96 -26.46 2.36
N GLY A 304 -19.90 -25.44 1.50
CA GLY A 304 -18.88 -25.34 0.47
C GLY A 304 -17.48 -25.18 1.05
N ALA A 305 -17.34 -24.40 2.14
CA ALA A 305 -16.09 -24.25 2.89
C ALA A 305 -15.60 -25.59 3.49
N LEU A 306 -16.51 -26.36 4.11
CA LEU A 306 -16.18 -27.62 4.80
C LEU A 306 -15.78 -28.76 3.83
N LYS A 307 -16.41 -28.84 2.66
CA LYS A 307 -16.05 -29.83 1.62
C LYS A 307 -14.68 -29.56 0.97
N VAL A 308 -14.25 -28.30 0.97
CA VAL A 308 -12.94 -27.89 0.43
C VAL A 308 -11.82 -28.24 1.42
N GLY A 309 -12.06 -28.09 2.72
CA GLY A 309 -11.13 -28.52 3.77
C GLY A 309 -10.92 -30.04 3.82
N GLN A 310 -11.99 -30.83 3.65
CA GLN A 310 -11.94 -32.30 3.79
C GLN A 310 -11.24 -33.05 2.63
N LYS A 311 -11.08 -32.44 1.45
CA LYS A 311 -10.28 -33.04 0.35
C LYS A 311 -8.77 -33.04 0.63
N ARG A 312 -8.33 -32.40 1.72
CA ARG A 312 -6.98 -32.53 2.27
C ARG A 312 -7.12 -33.32 3.56
N GLY A 313 -6.48 -34.49 3.61
CA GLY A 313 -6.57 -35.39 4.76
C GLY A 313 -6.34 -34.65 6.07
N ARG A 314 -7.00 -35.13 7.13
CA ARG A 314 -6.68 -34.80 8.53
C ARG A 314 -5.20 -35.11 8.77
N LEU A 315 -4.31 -34.21 8.40
CA LEU A 315 -3.01 -34.13 9.02
C LEU A 315 -3.30 -33.59 10.43
N PRO A 316 -2.82 -34.25 11.49
CA PRO A 316 -2.92 -33.70 12.82
C PRO A 316 -2.34 -32.29 12.76
N VAL A 317 -3.09 -31.32 13.27
CA VAL A 317 -2.53 -30.01 13.57
C VAL A 317 -1.46 -30.28 14.62
N ASN A 318 -0.22 -30.50 14.20
CA ASN A 318 0.90 -30.33 15.10
C ASN A 318 0.81 -28.88 15.56
N HIS A 319 0.39 -28.70 16.80
CA HIS A 319 0.74 -27.54 17.60
C HIS A 319 2.27 -27.58 17.83
N GLU A 320 3.05 -27.54 16.75
CA GLU A 320 4.38 -26.98 16.83
C GLU A 320 4.13 -25.48 16.86
N GLU A 321 3.95 -24.98 18.08
CA GLU A 321 4.29 -23.60 18.39
C GLU A 321 5.73 -23.43 17.91
N ASP A 322 5.85 -22.83 16.72
CA ASP A 322 7.08 -22.27 16.20
C ASP A 322 7.44 -21.12 17.17
N ASP A 323 8.01 -21.50 18.31
CA ASP A 323 8.26 -20.70 19.52
C ASP A 323 9.40 -19.69 19.31
N GLN A 324 9.77 -19.44 18.04
CA GLN A 324 10.54 -18.28 17.68
C GLN A 324 9.60 -17.08 17.55
N PRO A 325 9.86 -15.96 18.25
CA PRO A 325 9.10 -14.75 18.05
C PRO A 325 9.25 -14.30 16.60
N LYS A 326 8.26 -14.63 15.76
CA LYS A 326 8.17 -14.09 14.39
C LYS A 326 8.16 -12.58 14.54
N LYS A 327 9.16 -11.91 13.94
CA LYS A 327 9.22 -10.45 13.91
C LYS A 327 7.87 -9.93 13.43
N LYS A 328 7.14 -9.27 14.31
CA LYS A 328 5.83 -8.70 14.00
C LYS A 328 6.04 -7.69 12.86
N VAL A 329 5.36 -7.88 11.74
CA VAL A 329 5.57 -7.07 10.53
C VAL A 329 5.05 -5.64 10.73
N ARG A 330 4.04 -5.46 11.58
CA ARG A 330 3.35 -4.18 11.79
C ARG A 330 3.23 -3.74 13.24
N LEU A 331 3.35 -4.66 14.20
CA LEU A 331 3.10 -4.41 15.62
C LEU A 331 4.40 -4.10 16.37
N GLY A 332 4.64 -2.83 16.63
CA GLY A 332 5.65 -2.37 17.59
C GLY A 332 5.33 -0.95 18.08
N SER A 333 6.00 -0.51 19.14
CA SER A 333 5.78 0.81 19.70
C SER A 333 6.44 1.88 18.82
N PRO A 334 5.76 3.02 18.59
CA PRO A 334 6.38 4.15 17.93
C PRO A 334 7.66 4.61 18.63
N ALA A 335 8.77 4.69 17.89
CA ALA A 335 10.04 5.19 18.39
C ALA A 335 10.71 6.10 17.36
N SER A 336 11.05 7.32 17.76
CA SER A 336 11.93 8.15 16.94
C SER A 336 13.35 7.62 17.04
N GLN A 337 13.96 7.26 15.92
CA GLN A 337 15.29 6.68 15.85
C GLN A 337 16.13 7.36 14.78
N TRP A 338 17.44 7.33 14.99
CA TRP A 338 18.43 7.57 13.96
C TRP A 338 18.40 6.41 12.97
N ILE A 339 18.31 6.73 11.69
CA ILE A 339 18.40 5.78 10.60
C ILE A 339 19.68 6.12 9.85
N SER A 340 20.67 5.25 9.96
CA SER A 340 21.98 5.41 9.31
C SER A 340 22.12 4.38 8.21
N VAL A 341 22.56 4.84 7.03
CA VAL A 341 22.84 4.03 5.86
C VAL A 341 24.35 4.05 5.64
N TYR A 342 24.96 2.89 5.55
CA TYR A 342 26.38 2.71 5.32
C TYR A 342 26.61 2.09 3.96
N ASN A 343 27.55 2.62 3.20
CA ASN A 343 27.98 2.03 1.93
C ASN A 343 29.44 1.61 2.03
N ALA A 344 29.78 0.50 1.39
CA ALA A 344 31.16 0.14 1.16
C ALA A 344 31.82 1.16 0.22
N ARG A 345 33.01 1.63 0.59
CA ARG A 345 33.83 2.53 -0.22
C ARG A 345 35.29 2.12 -0.13
N ARG A 346 36.11 2.66 -1.04
CA ARG A 346 37.56 2.65 -0.86
C ARG A 346 37.91 3.35 0.46
N PRO A 347 38.96 2.92 1.16
CA PRO A 347 39.38 3.56 2.40
C PRO A 347 39.48 5.08 2.24
N MET A 348 38.73 5.82 3.07
CA MET A 348 38.71 7.27 3.09
C MET A 348 38.58 7.80 4.52
N LYS A 349 39.00 9.05 4.73
CA LYS A 349 38.77 9.77 6.00
C LYS A 349 37.32 10.27 6.02
N GLN A 350 36.58 9.87 7.05
CA GLN A 350 35.24 10.38 7.37
C GLN A 350 35.24 10.91 8.81
N ARG A 351 34.55 12.02 9.06
CA ARG A 351 34.38 12.63 10.37
C ARG A 351 32.90 12.88 10.61
N TYR A 352 32.46 12.72 11.84
CA TYR A 352 31.12 13.12 12.24
C TYR A 352 31.15 14.08 13.43
N HIS A 353 30.17 14.98 13.46
CA HIS A 353 29.81 15.77 14.63
C HIS A 353 28.30 15.61 14.85
N TYR A 354 27.86 15.50 16.10
CA TYR A 354 26.44 15.37 16.44
C TYR A 354 26.14 16.17 17.71
N ASN A 355 24.86 16.43 17.95
CA ASN A 355 24.42 17.35 19.01
C ASN A 355 25.03 18.75 18.87
N VAL A 356 25.25 19.20 17.63
CA VAL A 356 25.85 20.51 17.34
C VAL A 356 24.76 21.58 17.39
N ALA A 357 24.96 22.61 18.22
CA ALA A 357 24.11 23.78 18.25
C ALA A 357 24.48 24.79 17.16
N ASP A 358 23.55 25.69 16.80
CA ASP A 358 23.70 26.68 15.73
C ASP A 358 25.02 27.49 15.83
N ASN A 359 25.35 27.98 17.03
CA ASN A 359 26.54 28.79 17.30
C ASN A 359 27.87 27.99 17.22
N ARG A 360 27.82 26.67 17.06
CA ARG A 360 29.00 25.80 16.94
C ARG A 360 29.19 25.27 15.53
N LEU A 361 28.20 25.44 14.63
CA LEU A 361 28.27 24.92 13.27
C LEU A 361 29.50 25.43 12.52
N GLN A 362 29.72 26.74 12.52
CA GLN A 362 30.83 27.38 11.80
C GLN A 362 32.17 26.77 12.18
N GLN A 363 32.46 26.65 13.48
CA GLN A 363 33.71 26.08 13.98
C GLN A 363 33.95 24.65 13.48
N HIS A 364 32.92 23.81 13.46
CA HIS A 364 33.04 22.43 12.99
C HIS A 364 33.23 22.34 11.47
N ILE A 365 32.53 23.20 10.72
CA ILE A 365 32.61 23.24 9.26
C ILE A 365 33.98 23.74 8.80
N GLU A 366 34.46 24.85 9.34
CA GLU A 366 35.76 25.44 8.99
C GLU A 366 36.91 24.48 9.28
N LYS A 367 36.92 23.87 10.48
CA LYS A 367 37.93 22.86 10.84
C LYS A 367 37.90 21.64 9.92
N GLY A 368 36.72 21.20 9.47
CA GLY A 368 36.63 20.12 8.49
C GLY A 368 37.18 20.52 7.13
N ASN A 369 36.86 21.73 6.66
CA ASN A 369 37.37 22.26 5.40
C ASN A 369 38.90 22.40 5.39
N GLU A 370 39.50 22.88 6.49
CA GLU A 370 40.97 22.93 6.69
C GLU A 370 41.61 21.53 6.60
N ASP A 371 40.89 20.50 7.07
CA ASP A 371 41.30 19.11 7.02
C ASP A 371 41.00 18.41 5.68
N GLY A 372 40.50 19.15 4.67
CA GLY A 372 40.10 18.61 3.37
C GLY A 372 38.85 17.73 3.41
N LEU A 373 37.96 17.94 4.39
CA LEU A 373 36.72 17.20 4.58
C LEU A 373 35.52 18.10 4.30
N TYR A 374 34.72 17.75 3.30
CA TYR A 374 33.46 18.45 3.02
C TYR A 374 32.27 17.68 3.54
N ILE A 375 31.20 18.38 3.93
CA ILE A 375 29.97 17.74 4.39
C ILE A 375 29.30 17.01 3.23
N SER A 376 29.11 15.71 3.38
CA SER A 376 28.44 14.83 2.42
C SER A 376 26.98 14.58 2.79
N CYS A 377 26.65 14.60 4.08
CA CYS A 377 25.30 14.42 4.58
C CYS A 377 25.10 15.18 5.89
N VAL A 378 23.88 15.68 6.10
CA VAL A 378 23.48 16.38 7.32
C VAL A 378 22.10 15.90 7.75
N ALA A 379 21.89 15.85 9.06
CA ALA A 379 20.60 15.58 9.66
C ALA A 379 20.41 16.42 10.92
N SER A 380 19.21 16.38 11.47
CA SER A 380 18.85 17.05 12.72
C SER A 380 18.05 16.12 13.61
N SER A 381 18.21 16.26 14.92
CA SER A 381 17.29 15.72 15.91
C SER A 381 16.88 16.86 16.82
N ALA A 382 15.57 17.13 16.86
CA ALA A 382 15.03 18.37 17.42
C ALA A 382 15.63 19.62 16.75
N ASN A 383 16.44 20.39 17.47
CA ASN A 383 17.11 21.61 16.99
C ASN A 383 18.64 21.47 17.04
N LEU A 384 19.16 20.24 17.05
CA LEU A 384 20.59 19.95 17.05
C LEU A 384 20.99 19.23 15.77
N TRP A 385 22.16 19.57 15.25
CA TRP A 385 22.65 19.08 13.97
C TRP A 385 23.59 17.89 14.13
N ALA A 386 23.54 17.00 13.13
CA ALA A 386 24.53 15.97 12.89
C ALA A 386 25.16 16.19 11.50
N LEU A 387 26.47 16.39 11.48
CA LEU A 387 27.27 16.65 10.29
C LEU A 387 28.12 15.41 9.98
N ILE A 388 28.08 14.93 8.75
CA ILE A 388 28.97 13.88 8.22
C ILE A 388 29.86 14.50 7.16
N MET A 389 31.18 14.42 7.33
CA MET A 389 32.19 15.04 6.48
C MET A 389 33.13 14.00 5.89
N ASP A 390 33.36 14.03 4.59
CA ASP A 390 34.10 13.02 3.85
C ASP A 390 35.25 13.65 3.04
N ALA A 391 36.37 12.92 2.94
CA ALA A 391 37.44 13.24 2.00
C ALA A 391 37.13 12.80 0.55
N GLY A 392 36.16 11.91 0.36
CA GLY A 392 35.81 11.31 -0.93
C GLY A 392 34.58 11.90 -1.60
N THR A 393 34.31 13.19 -1.42
CA THR A 393 33.17 13.89 -2.06
C THR A 393 33.45 14.36 -3.48
N ASP A 394 34.73 14.52 -3.82
CA ASP A 394 35.21 15.18 -5.05
C ASP A 394 34.72 16.64 -5.22
N PHE A 395 34.26 17.28 -4.13
CA PHE A 395 33.84 18.68 -4.18
C PHE A 395 35.05 19.61 -4.26
N GLY A 396 34.97 20.63 -5.12
CA GLY A 396 36.03 21.64 -5.25
C GLY A 396 35.87 22.81 -4.28
N SER A 397 34.63 23.12 -3.88
CA SER A 397 34.32 24.14 -2.88
C SER A 397 32.90 23.91 -2.35
N GLN A 398 32.65 24.29 -1.10
CA GLN A 398 31.35 24.13 -0.45
C GLN A 398 30.96 25.41 0.30
N VAL A 399 29.71 25.83 0.15
CA VAL A 399 29.08 26.92 0.90
C VAL A 399 27.87 26.38 1.66
N TYR A 400 27.49 27.08 2.74
CA TYR A 400 26.33 26.70 3.54
C TYR A 400 25.56 27.92 4.02
N GLU A 401 24.28 27.71 4.34
CA GLU A 401 23.44 28.68 5.03
C GLU A 401 22.61 27.99 6.10
N LEU A 402 22.67 28.54 7.31
CA LEU A 402 21.72 28.27 8.37
C LEU A 402 20.64 29.37 8.31
N SER A 403 19.42 29.00 7.95
CA SER A 403 18.30 29.93 7.80
C SER A 403 17.12 29.54 8.71
N PRO A 404 16.41 30.51 9.32
CA PRO A 404 15.16 30.23 10.03
C PRO A 404 14.02 29.79 9.08
N VAL A 405 14.20 29.96 7.76
CA VAL A 405 13.24 29.56 6.73
C VAL A 405 13.70 28.26 6.07
N PHE A 406 12.86 27.22 6.15
CA PHE A 406 13.12 25.94 5.48
C PHE A 406 13.29 26.11 3.96
N LEU A 407 14.53 25.87 3.48
CA LEU A 407 14.99 26.09 2.11
C LEU A 407 14.80 27.54 1.64
N HIS A 408 15.64 28.42 2.18
CA HIS A 408 15.70 29.85 1.86
C HIS A 408 15.94 30.09 0.37
N LYS A 409 14.88 30.56 -0.32
CA LYS A 409 14.85 30.63 -1.78
C LYS A 409 15.91 31.58 -2.36
N ASP A 410 16.02 32.79 -1.83
CA ASP A 410 16.83 33.84 -2.45
C ASP A 410 18.33 33.50 -2.37
N TRP A 411 18.78 32.96 -1.25
CA TRP A 411 20.16 32.48 -1.10
C TRP A 411 20.47 31.29 -2.03
N ILE A 412 19.56 30.31 -2.15
CA ILE A 412 19.73 29.17 -3.06
C ILE A 412 19.85 29.65 -4.51
N MET A 413 19.03 30.61 -4.92
CA MET A 413 19.07 31.17 -6.28
C MET A 413 20.39 31.89 -6.56
N ASP A 414 20.87 32.73 -5.64
CA ASP A 414 22.17 33.39 -5.75
C ASP A 414 23.33 32.36 -5.86
N GLN A 415 23.26 31.27 -5.09
CA GLN A 415 24.28 30.21 -5.19
C GLN A 415 24.20 29.42 -6.50
N TRP A 416 23.01 29.18 -7.06
CA TRP A 416 22.86 28.57 -8.39
C TRP A 416 23.47 29.43 -9.49
N GLU A 417 23.31 30.76 -9.45
CA GLU A 417 23.97 31.68 -10.40
C GLU A 417 25.50 31.58 -10.32
N LYS A 418 26.03 31.31 -9.13
CA LYS A 418 27.46 31.06 -8.88
C LYS A 418 27.91 29.64 -9.19
N SER A 419 27.05 28.82 -9.82
CA SER A 419 27.30 27.42 -10.18
C SER A 419 27.56 26.48 -9.00
N PHE A 420 27.03 26.81 -7.81
CA PHE A 420 26.94 25.85 -6.71
C PHE A 420 25.64 25.05 -6.85
N TYR A 421 25.63 23.78 -6.47
CA TYR A 421 24.43 22.95 -6.46
C TYR A 421 24.18 22.39 -5.07
N ILE A 422 22.91 22.27 -4.65
CA ILE A 422 22.55 21.67 -3.36
C ILE A 422 23.03 20.22 -3.33
N THR A 423 23.87 19.92 -2.33
CA THR A 423 24.44 18.58 -2.11
C THR A 423 23.91 17.92 -0.84
N ALA A 424 23.55 18.71 0.17
CA ALA A 424 22.97 18.18 1.40
C ALA A 424 22.03 19.21 2.06
N ILE A 425 20.93 18.73 2.63
CA ILE A 425 19.95 19.56 3.35
C ILE A 425 19.52 18.85 4.63
N ALA A 426 19.26 19.64 5.68
CA ALA A 426 18.57 19.20 6.87
C ALA A 426 17.65 20.32 7.38
N GLY A 427 16.54 19.95 8.01
CA GLY A 427 15.62 20.90 8.63
C GLY A 427 15.40 20.57 10.11
N ALA A 428 15.33 21.57 10.97
CA ALA A 428 15.07 21.38 12.39
C ALA A 428 13.55 21.40 12.69
N LEU A 429 13.18 21.03 13.91
CA LEU A 429 11.78 21.07 14.36
C LEU A 429 11.21 22.49 14.44
N ASN A 430 12.04 23.48 14.77
CA ASN A 430 11.65 24.89 14.82
C ASN A 430 11.42 25.52 13.42
N GLY A 431 11.62 24.76 12.34
CA GLY A 431 11.43 25.22 10.97
C GLY A 431 12.69 25.76 10.28
N SER A 432 13.82 25.87 10.98
CA SER A 432 15.10 26.26 10.38
C SER A 432 15.64 25.17 9.46
N SER A 433 16.55 25.53 8.57
CA SER A 433 17.31 24.57 7.76
C SER A 433 18.77 24.94 7.67
N LEU A 434 19.59 23.90 7.56
CA LEU A 434 20.96 23.98 7.10
C LEU A 434 21.00 23.45 5.66
N VAL A 435 21.37 24.32 4.71
CA VAL A 435 21.50 24.00 3.29
C VAL A 435 22.97 24.08 2.91
N LEU A 436 23.47 23.03 2.24
CA LEU A 436 24.83 22.99 1.73
C LEU A 436 24.82 22.88 0.21
N MET A 437 25.62 23.73 -0.43
CA MET A 437 25.78 23.74 -1.87
C MET A 437 27.26 23.65 -2.24
N SER A 438 27.60 22.84 -3.24
CA SER A 438 28.98 22.54 -3.59
C SER A 438 29.26 22.71 -5.09
N LYS A 439 30.51 23.00 -5.45
CA LYS A 439 31.07 22.92 -6.82
C LYS A 439 31.80 21.59 -7.02
N GLY A 440 32.02 21.21 -8.27
CA GLY A 440 32.63 19.92 -8.63
C GLY A 440 31.62 18.77 -8.68
N THR A 441 30.33 19.05 -8.46
CA THR A 441 29.27 18.05 -8.67
C THR A 441 29.08 17.78 -10.17
N PRO A 442 28.64 16.58 -10.56
CA PRO A 442 28.26 16.31 -11.95
C PRO A 442 26.94 16.99 -12.35
N TYR A 443 26.23 17.64 -11.43
CA TYR A 443 24.89 18.19 -11.69
C TYR A 443 24.93 19.35 -12.69
N THR A 444 23.89 19.43 -13.54
CA THR A 444 23.77 20.49 -14.56
C THR A 444 22.55 21.37 -14.37
N GLN A 445 21.43 20.79 -13.93
CA GLN A 445 20.20 21.51 -13.60
C GLN A 445 19.64 20.95 -12.30
N GLN A 446 19.10 21.82 -11.45
CA GLN A 446 18.51 21.43 -10.18
C GLN A 446 17.15 22.09 -9.98
N SER A 447 16.26 21.40 -9.27
CA SER A 447 14.99 21.94 -8.82
C SER A 447 14.68 21.38 -7.45
N TYR A 448 13.99 22.15 -6.60
CA TYR A 448 13.53 21.66 -5.31
C TYR A 448 12.04 21.95 -5.11
N LYS A 449 11.43 21.21 -4.18
CA LYS A 449 10.05 21.42 -3.76
C LYS A 449 9.92 21.28 -2.25
N VAL A 450 9.23 22.25 -1.64
CA VAL A 450 8.73 22.16 -0.27
C VAL A 450 7.24 21.80 -0.31
N SER A 451 6.81 20.86 0.52
CA SER A 451 5.39 20.46 0.61
C SER A 451 5.03 19.90 1.98
N GLU A 452 3.78 20.06 2.42
CA GLU A 452 3.27 19.48 3.67
C GLU A 452 3.02 17.97 3.59
N SER A 453 3.00 17.41 2.38
CA SER A 453 2.89 15.97 2.14
C SER A 453 4.02 15.51 1.23
N PHE A 454 4.36 14.23 1.27
CA PHE A 454 5.43 13.70 0.44
C PHE A 454 5.10 13.92 -1.06
N PRO A 455 5.90 14.70 -1.81
CA PRO A 455 5.48 15.25 -3.11
C PRO A 455 5.67 14.25 -4.28
N PHE A 456 5.21 13.00 -4.14
CA PHE A 456 5.45 11.93 -5.10
C PHE A 456 4.99 12.26 -6.53
N LYS A 457 3.83 12.89 -6.71
CA LYS A 457 3.34 13.31 -8.05
C LYS A 457 4.34 14.23 -8.76
N TRP A 458 4.96 15.15 -8.02
CA TRP A 458 5.98 16.05 -8.57
C TRP A 458 7.28 15.30 -8.87
N ILE A 459 7.71 14.41 -7.97
CA ILE A 459 8.88 13.55 -8.17
C ILE A 459 8.71 12.69 -9.44
N ASN A 460 7.56 12.03 -9.59
CA ASN A 460 7.25 11.19 -10.73
C ASN A 460 7.22 11.98 -12.06
N LYS A 461 6.70 13.22 -12.04
CA LYS A 461 6.79 14.13 -13.19
C LYS A 461 8.26 14.44 -13.52
N LYS A 462 9.07 14.75 -12.51
CA LYS A 462 10.49 15.10 -12.65
C LYS A 462 11.37 13.93 -13.12
N TRP A 463 11.09 12.70 -12.69
CA TRP A 463 11.73 11.50 -13.22
C TRP A 463 11.54 11.38 -14.73
N LYS A 464 10.33 11.63 -15.24
CA LYS A 464 10.05 11.64 -16.70
C LYS A 464 10.79 12.76 -17.45
N GLU A 465 11.13 13.85 -16.75
CA GLU A 465 11.95 14.95 -17.27
C GLU A 465 13.47 14.70 -17.14
N GLY A 466 13.89 13.51 -16.68
CA GLY A 466 15.30 13.12 -16.53
C GLY A 466 16.00 13.66 -15.26
N PHE A 467 15.24 14.24 -14.33
CA PHE A 467 15.74 14.61 -13.01
C PHE A 467 15.69 13.42 -12.06
N HIS A 468 16.61 13.37 -11.10
CA HIS A 468 16.63 12.35 -10.05
C HIS A 468 16.72 13.03 -8.69
N VAL A 469 16.10 12.47 -7.66
CA VAL A 469 16.24 12.95 -6.28
C VAL A 469 17.68 12.76 -5.84
N THR A 470 18.31 13.84 -5.37
CA THR A 470 19.70 13.83 -4.90
C THR A 470 19.82 14.19 -3.43
N SER A 471 18.82 14.87 -2.86
CA SER A 471 18.77 15.16 -1.42
C SER A 471 17.34 15.33 -0.95
N MET A 472 17.07 14.93 0.29
CA MET A 472 15.78 15.10 0.94
C MET A 472 16.00 15.48 2.40
N ALA A 473 15.11 16.29 2.93
CA ALA A 473 15.03 16.60 4.35
C ALA A 473 13.60 16.91 4.75
N THR A 474 13.40 17.07 6.05
CA THR A 474 12.14 17.51 6.64
C THR A 474 12.40 18.62 7.64
N ALA A 475 11.47 19.55 7.78
CA ALA A 475 11.42 20.50 8.90
C ALA A 475 10.01 20.49 9.49
N GLY A 476 9.88 19.95 10.70
CA GLY A 476 8.59 19.56 11.27
C GLY A 476 7.87 18.55 10.35
N ASN A 477 6.71 18.94 9.82
CA ASN A 477 5.91 18.10 8.91
C ASN A 477 6.13 18.42 7.43
N ARG A 478 6.95 19.42 7.09
CA ARG A 478 7.24 19.79 5.70
C ARG A 478 8.36 18.94 5.14
N TRP A 479 8.16 18.44 3.93
CA TRP A 479 9.14 17.74 3.10
C TRP A 479 9.87 18.73 2.21
N GLY A 480 11.19 18.62 2.14
CA GLY A 480 12.05 19.28 1.16
C GLY A 480 12.69 18.22 0.28
N VAL A 481 12.43 18.26 -1.04
CA VAL A 481 12.99 17.31 -2.00
C VAL A 481 13.75 18.08 -3.06
N VAL A 482 15.02 17.72 -3.25
CA VAL A 482 15.92 18.30 -4.26
C VAL A 482 16.15 17.26 -5.34
N MET A 483 16.00 17.66 -6.60
CA MET A 483 16.23 16.80 -7.75
C MET A 483 17.19 17.46 -8.74
N SER A 484 18.15 16.69 -9.25
CA SER A 484 19.17 17.16 -10.19
C SER A 484 19.19 16.32 -11.47
N ARG A 485 19.56 16.96 -12.59
CA ARG A 485 20.00 16.29 -13.82
C ARG A 485 21.47 15.92 -13.72
N ASN A 486 21.86 14.92 -14.51
CA ASN A 486 23.21 14.35 -14.51
C ASN A 486 23.68 13.85 -13.13
N SER A 487 22.75 13.26 -12.37
CA SER A 487 23.00 12.71 -11.03
C SER A 487 23.86 11.44 -11.00
N GLY A 488 24.12 10.84 -12.17
CA GLY A 488 24.75 9.53 -12.27
C GLY A 488 23.80 8.35 -12.04
N TYR A 489 22.50 8.57 -11.83
CA TYR A 489 21.49 7.51 -11.69
C TYR A 489 20.79 7.19 -13.01
N SER A 490 20.42 5.93 -13.21
CA SER A 490 19.62 5.46 -14.35
C SER A 490 18.15 5.24 -13.98
N GLU A 491 17.90 4.78 -12.77
CA GLU A 491 16.55 4.50 -12.26
C GLU A 491 16.45 4.91 -10.79
N GLN A 492 15.25 5.31 -10.38
CA GLN A 492 14.93 5.63 -9.00
C GLN A 492 13.54 5.14 -8.61
N ILE A 493 13.41 4.78 -7.35
CA ILE A 493 12.17 4.36 -6.73
C ILE A 493 12.06 4.88 -5.31
N VAL A 494 10.85 4.89 -4.76
CA VAL A 494 10.58 5.33 -3.39
C VAL A 494 10.02 4.17 -2.55
N GLU A 495 10.47 4.09 -1.30
CA GLU A 495 9.75 3.40 -0.24
C GLU A 495 9.26 4.45 0.77
N LEU A 496 7.93 4.58 0.92
CA LEU A 496 7.28 5.52 1.85
C LEU A 496 6.43 4.72 2.83
N ASP A 497 6.66 4.88 4.12
CA ASP A 497 5.91 4.14 5.15
C ASP A 497 5.82 4.98 6.43
N PHE A 498 4.84 4.67 7.29
CA PHE A 498 4.75 5.20 8.65
C PHE A 498 5.74 4.51 9.61
N LEU A 499 6.26 3.36 9.18
CA LEU A 499 7.30 2.57 9.83
C LEU A 499 8.57 2.54 8.98
N TYR A 500 9.59 1.81 9.43
CA TYR A 500 10.73 1.51 8.57
C TYR A 500 10.35 0.42 7.55
N PRO A 501 10.39 0.67 6.22
CA PRO A 501 9.90 -0.25 5.20
C PRO A 501 10.91 -1.36 4.88
N SER A 502 11.17 -2.23 5.86
CA SER A 502 12.20 -3.28 5.74
C SER A 502 11.93 -4.21 4.56
N GLU A 503 10.71 -4.72 4.40
CA GLU A 503 10.35 -5.63 3.30
C GLU A 503 10.62 -4.99 1.93
N GLY A 504 10.19 -3.74 1.74
CA GLY A 504 10.42 -2.99 0.49
C GLY A 504 11.90 -2.80 0.21
N ILE A 505 12.67 -2.30 1.19
CA ILE A 505 14.11 -2.06 1.03
C ILE A 505 14.87 -3.32 0.62
N HIS A 506 14.62 -4.47 1.27
CA HIS A 506 15.32 -5.72 0.96
C HIS A 506 15.00 -6.20 -0.46
N ARG A 507 13.72 -6.18 -0.86
CA ARG A 507 13.33 -6.53 -2.23
C ARG A 507 13.98 -5.60 -3.26
N ARG A 508 14.05 -4.30 -2.98
CA ARG A 508 14.74 -3.36 -3.88
C ARG A 508 16.25 -3.62 -3.96
N TRP A 509 16.89 -4.03 -2.86
CA TRP A 509 18.30 -4.43 -2.85
C TRP A 509 18.58 -5.63 -3.74
N GLU A 510 17.73 -6.66 -3.70
CA GLU A 510 17.79 -7.85 -4.57
C GLU A 510 17.70 -7.47 -6.07
N HIS A 511 17.01 -6.37 -6.38
CA HIS A 511 16.86 -5.84 -7.74
C HIS A 511 17.92 -4.77 -8.09
N GLY A 512 18.99 -4.65 -7.30
CA GLY A 512 20.14 -3.78 -7.58
C GLY A 512 19.95 -2.30 -7.24
N TYR A 513 18.85 -1.91 -6.60
CA TYR A 513 18.71 -0.56 -6.07
C TYR A 513 19.47 -0.40 -4.76
N ARG A 514 19.90 0.82 -4.43
CA ARG A 514 20.48 1.17 -3.12
C ARG A 514 19.91 2.47 -2.60
N ILE A 515 19.75 2.61 -1.29
CA ILE A 515 19.28 3.85 -0.67
C ILE A 515 20.30 4.95 -0.95
N THR A 516 19.84 6.06 -1.52
CA THR A 516 20.68 7.22 -1.86
C THR A 516 20.19 8.50 -1.18
N SER A 517 18.97 8.51 -0.66
CA SER A 517 18.47 9.63 0.15
C SER A 517 17.37 9.13 1.08
N SER A 518 17.36 9.65 2.30
CA SER A 518 16.35 9.31 3.31
C SER A 518 15.95 10.56 4.08
N ALA A 519 14.66 10.70 4.36
CA ALA A 519 14.14 11.76 5.23
C ALA A 519 12.90 11.24 5.96
N ALA A 520 12.62 11.77 7.15
CA ALA A 520 11.51 11.30 7.96
C ALA A 520 10.87 12.43 8.76
N THR A 521 9.55 12.50 8.72
CA THR A 521 8.75 13.35 9.61
C THR A 521 8.46 12.61 10.92
N GLY A 522 7.70 13.24 11.81
CA GLY A 522 7.12 12.57 12.98
C GLY A 522 6.10 11.48 12.64
N ASP A 523 5.71 11.32 11.37
CA ASP A 523 4.69 10.39 10.92
C ASP A 523 5.16 9.38 9.87
N GLN A 524 6.01 9.77 8.93
CA GLN A 524 6.43 8.94 7.80
C GLN A 524 7.93 9.01 7.56
N ALA A 525 8.51 7.90 7.13
CA ALA A 525 9.86 7.82 6.59
C ALA A 525 9.80 7.57 5.08
N ALA A 526 10.62 8.31 4.33
CA ALA A 526 10.78 8.14 2.89
C ALA A 526 12.22 7.78 2.55
N PHE A 527 12.38 6.77 1.71
CA PHE A 527 13.66 6.32 1.20
C PHE A 527 13.62 6.38 -0.32
N ILE A 528 14.55 7.10 -0.92
CA ILE A 528 14.82 7.00 -2.36
C ILE A 528 15.91 5.96 -2.55
N LEU A 529 15.62 4.98 -3.39
CA LEU A 529 16.57 3.99 -3.81
C LEU A 529 16.88 4.16 -5.30
N SER A 530 18.15 4.12 -5.65
CA SER A 530 18.63 4.40 -7.01
C SER A 530 19.48 3.26 -7.55
N LYS A 531 19.46 3.11 -8.88
CA LYS A 531 20.49 2.37 -9.62
C LYS A 531 21.49 3.35 -10.23
N PRO A 532 22.80 3.17 -10.03
CA PRO A 532 23.79 4.00 -10.68
C PRO A 532 23.95 3.61 -12.16
N LYS A 533 24.23 4.59 -13.03
CA LYS A 533 24.56 4.37 -14.45
C LYS A 533 25.81 3.53 -14.65
N ARG A 534 26.76 3.64 -13.71
CA ARG A 534 27.99 2.84 -13.66
C ARG A 534 27.90 1.93 -12.44
N LYS A 535 27.97 0.62 -12.65
CA LYS A 535 27.98 -0.33 -11.54
C LYS A 535 29.22 -0.09 -10.67
N PRO A 536 29.06 0.10 -9.35
CA PRO A 536 30.19 0.25 -8.46
C PRO A 536 30.90 -1.10 -8.30
N VAL A 537 32.16 -1.05 -7.85
CA VAL A 537 32.97 -2.25 -7.62
C VAL A 537 32.44 -3.08 -6.45
N ASP A 538 31.90 -2.40 -5.43
CA ASP A 538 31.24 -3.01 -4.27
C ASP A 538 29.86 -2.36 -4.10
N GLU A 539 28.84 -3.20 -3.99
CA GLU A 539 27.44 -2.78 -3.81
C GLU A 539 26.96 -3.01 -2.37
N THR A 540 27.85 -3.33 -1.43
CA THR A 540 27.47 -3.59 -0.04
C THR A 540 26.89 -2.32 0.60
N GLN A 541 25.65 -2.43 1.08
CA GLN A 541 24.96 -1.38 1.82
C GLN A 541 24.33 -1.98 3.06
N GLU A 542 24.45 -1.29 4.18
CA GLU A 542 23.84 -1.69 5.44
C GLU A 542 23.01 -0.55 6.02
N THR A 543 21.98 -0.90 6.77
CA THR A 543 21.13 0.06 7.47
C THR A 543 21.09 -0.26 8.94
N LEU A 544 21.19 0.77 9.79
CA LEU A 544 21.13 0.63 11.23
C LEU A 544 20.13 1.64 11.81
N ARG A 545 19.29 1.17 12.73
CA ARG A 545 18.35 1.99 13.50
C ARG A 545 18.76 2.02 14.97
N THR A 546 18.93 3.21 15.53
CA THR A 546 19.34 3.40 16.93
C THR A 546 18.56 4.54 17.60
N SER A 547 18.25 4.41 18.88
CA SER A 547 17.61 5.48 19.66
C SER A 547 18.53 6.70 19.86
N ALA A 548 19.84 6.45 20.04
CA ALA A 548 20.86 7.48 20.11
C ALA A 548 21.68 7.55 18.80
N PHE A 549 22.46 8.62 18.62
CA PHE A 549 23.38 8.72 17.49
C PHE A 549 24.37 7.54 17.51
N PRO A 550 24.64 6.85 16.38
CA PRO A 550 25.30 5.54 16.38
C PRO A 550 26.84 5.60 16.51
N SER A 551 27.39 6.40 17.42
CA SER A 551 28.83 6.69 17.52
C SER A 551 29.74 5.45 17.61
N ASN A 552 29.38 4.46 18.45
CA ASN A 552 30.15 3.23 18.59
C ASN A 552 30.12 2.39 17.31
N HIS A 553 28.93 2.26 16.72
CA HIS A 553 28.77 1.51 15.47
C HIS A 553 29.53 2.15 14.32
N VAL A 554 29.58 3.48 14.22
CA VAL A 554 30.32 4.17 13.16
C VAL A 554 31.79 3.73 13.13
N LYS A 555 32.44 3.62 14.29
CA LYS A 555 33.83 3.16 14.38
C LYS A 555 33.99 1.71 13.93
N ASP A 556 33.07 0.84 14.33
CA ASP A 556 33.05 -0.57 13.90
C ASP A 556 32.84 -0.71 12.39
N LYS A 557 32.02 0.17 11.79
CA LYS A 557 31.76 0.20 10.35
C LYS A 557 32.97 0.72 9.56
N TRP A 558 33.65 1.75 10.04
CA TRP A 558 34.88 2.24 9.42
C TRP A 558 35.97 1.17 9.34
N ALA A 559 36.11 0.34 10.38
CA ALA A 559 37.05 -0.80 10.37
C ALA A 559 36.76 -1.84 9.26
N LYS A 560 35.54 -1.81 8.69
CA LYS A 560 35.09 -2.68 7.58
C LYS A 560 34.95 -1.92 6.25
N ASN A 561 35.50 -0.70 6.16
CA ASN A 561 35.35 0.20 5.01
C ASN A 561 33.88 0.55 4.67
N LEU A 562 33.01 0.53 5.68
CA LEU A 562 31.61 0.96 5.59
C LEU A 562 31.49 2.37 6.15
N TYR A 563 31.03 3.30 5.33
CA TYR A 563 30.96 4.73 5.66
C TYR A 563 29.53 5.23 5.59
N ILE A 564 29.15 6.18 6.46
CA ILE A 564 27.82 6.78 6.42
C ILE A 564 27.63 7.46 5.06
N ALA A 565 26.60 7.05 4.33
CA ALA A 565 26.21 7.61 3.04
C ALA A 565 24.92 8.44 3.13
N SER A 566 24.05 8.11 4.08
CA SER A 566 22.84 8.86 4.37
C SER A 566 22.49 8.70 5.84
N ILE A 567 22.00 9.75 6.49
CA ILE A 567 21.50 9.69 7.85
C ILE A 567 20.27 10.58 7.97
N CYS A 568 19.26 10.12 8.71
CA CYS A 568 18.13 10.95 9.11
C CYS A 568 17.63 10.52 10.49
N TYR A 569 16.81 11.35 11.11
CA TYR A 569 16.14 11.06 12.37
C TYR A 569 14.64 11.22 12.19
N GLY A 570 13.86 10.27 12.67
CA GLY A 570 12.41 10.35 12.59
C GLY A 570 11.73 9.10 13.10
N ARG A 571 10.40 9.06 12.94
CA ARG A 571 9.61 7.96 13.50
C ARG A 571 9.88 6.68 12.75
N THR A 572 10.25 5.67 13.52
CA THR A 572 10.35 4.27 13.13
C THR A 572 9.56 3.45 14.16
N VAL A 573 9.39 2.16 13.94
CA VAL A 573 8.81 1.27 14.96
C VAL A 573 9.88 0.26 15.37
N SER A 574 9.95 0.03 16.69
CA SER A 574 10.88 -0.91 17.35
C SER A 574 10.55 -2.35 17.00
#